data_AF-A0A969V508-F1
#
_entry.id   AF-A0A969V508-F1
#
_cell.length_a   1.000
_cell.length_b   1.000
_cell.length_c   1.000
_cell.angle_alpha   90.00
_cell.angle_beta   90.00
_cell.angle_gamma   90.00
#
_symmetry.space_group_name_H-M   'P 1'
#
loop_
_entity.id
_entity.type
_entity.pdbx_description
1 polymer ?
#
loop_
_entity_poly.entity_id
_entity_poly.type
_entity_poly.pdbx_seq_one_letter_code
_entity_poly.pdbx_strand_id
1 'polypeptide(L)'
;MTADEVNHFVAYCKKIQPQSQEEIKRFFEGVVSFPYDKELLLQAYLFLNIKQIFPLCSELLLFEKSPIADYTDLGKCDFVYLTSLGQILIIETKFIDTEATGATERKRRNKHRNKVFEQVITLKSRFSEYWNIKLEQLECAVFTTDPEVAWRGNGVNVVTKSVSMDKLKYWRINFQLTELEALPQYNKPLA
;
A
#
# COMPACT_ATOMS: atom_id res chain seq x y z
N MET A 1 12.62 7.83 -26.19
CA MET A 1 11.61 6.76 -26.09
C MET A 1 11.45 6.48 -24.61
N THR A 2 10.46 7.15 -23.99
CA THR A 2 10.60 7.72 -22.63
C THR A 2 9.27 8.05 -21.91
N ALA A 3 8.11 7.63 -22.41
CA ALA A 3 6.79 7.90 -21.77
C ALA A 3 5.68 6.94 -22.24
N ASP A 4 5.87 6.33 -23.41
CA ASP A 4 4.86 5.52 -24.08
C ASP A 4 4.60 4.19 -23.36
N GLU A 5 5.64 3.56 -22.81
CA GLU A 5 5.53 2.27 -22.10
C GLU A 5 4.78 2.42 -20.76
N VAL A 6 5.06 3.49 -20.01
CA VAL A 6 4.35 3.81 -18.77
C VAL A 6 2.87 4.11 -19.08
N ASN A 7 2.60 4.91 -20.10
CA ASN A 7 1.22 5.22 -20.51
C ASN A 7 0.46 3.96 -20.94
N HIS A 8 1.12 3.05 -21.66
CA HIS A 8 0.55 1.75 -22.04
C HIS A 8 0.18 0.92 -20.80
N PHE A 9 1.08 0.83 -19.82
CA PHE A 9 0.81 0.15 -18.55
C PHE A 9 -0.34 0.80 -17.77
N VAL A 10 -0.38 2.14 -17.68
CA VAL A 10 -1.48 2.87 -17.03
C VAL A 10 -2.83 2.58 -17.72
N ALA A 11 -2.86 2.60 -19.05
CA ALA A 11 -4.07 2.28 -19.82
C ALA A 11 -4.53 0.84 -19.56
N TYR A 12 -3.59 -0.10 -19.48
CA TYR A 12 -3.86 -1.48 -19.10
C TYR A 12 -4.45 -1.57 -17.68
N CYS A 13 -3.86 -0.89 -16.69
CA CYS A 13 -4.35 -0.89 -15.31
C CYS A 13 -5.81 -0.43 -15.24
N LYS A 14 -6.16 0.64 -15.96
CA LYS A 14 -7.53 1.17 -16.01
C LYS A 14 -8.55 0.17 -16.57
N LYS A 15 -8.11 -0.75 -17.44
CA LYS A 15 -8.96 -1.83 -17.94
C LYS A 15 -9.18 -2.93 -16.89
N ILE A 16 -8.15 -3.29 -16.12
CA ILE A 16 -8.22 -4.42 -15.19
C ILE A 16 -8.66 -4.02 -13.77
N GLN A 17 -8.55 -2.74 -13.40
CA GLN A 17 -9.08 -2.12 -12.19
C GLN A 17 -10.10 -1.05 -12.61
N PRO A 18 -11.31 -1.45 -13.05
CA PRO A 18 -12.32 -0.50 -13.53
C PRO A 18 -12.95 0.33 -12.41
N GLN A 19 -12.75 -0.06 -11.14
CA GLN A 19 -13.26 0.68 -9.99
C GLN A 19 -12.64 2.09 -9.96
N SER A 20 -13.49 3.09 -9.78
CA SER A 20 -13.08 4.47 -9.56
C SER A 20 -12.34 4.62 -8.22
N GLN A 21 -11.55 5.69 -8.10
CA GLN A 21 -10.85 6.03 -6.85
C GLN A 21 -11.82 6.20 -5.67
N GLU A 22 -13.02 6.73 -5.92
CA GLU A 22 -14.05 6.93 -4.91
C GLU A 22 -14.67 5.60 -4.43
N GLU A 23 -14.89 4.64 -5.33
CA GLU A 23 -15.35 3.30 -4.95
C GLU A 23 -14.31 2.56 -4.12
N ILE A 24 -13.03 2.64 -4.51
CA ILE A 24 -11.93 2.06 -3.73
C ILE A 24 -11.82 2.74 -2.36
N LYS A 25 -11.99 4.06 -2.31
CA LYS A 25 -12.01 4.81 -1.05
C LYS A 25 -13.11 4.31 -0.12
N ARG A 26 -14.36 4.21 -0.60
CA ARG A 26 -15.50 3.68 0.19
C ARG A 26 -15.26 2.27 0.68
N PHE A 27 -14.61 1.43 -0.14
CA PHE A 27 -14.19 0.10 0.29
C PHE A 27 -13.25 0.17 1.50
N PHE A 28 -12.21 0.99 1.45
CA PHE A 28 -11.28 1.12 2.57
C PHE A 28 -11.89 1.79 3.81
N GLU A 29 -12.79 2.76 3.64
CA GLU A 29 -13.57 3.34 4.75
C GLU A 29 -14.39 2.24 5.45
N GLY A 30 -15.04 1.36 4.66
CA GLY A 30 -15.73 0.18 5.17
C GLY A 30 -14.82 -0.79 5.94
N VAL A 31 -13.57 -0.98 5.48
CA VAL A 31 -12.55 -1.78 6.19
C VAL A 31 -12.19 -1.16 7.54
N VAL A 32 -12.12 0.17 7.67
CA VAL A 32 -11.83 0.81 8.96
C VAL A 32 -12.92 0.51 9.99
N SER A 33 -14.17 0.56 9.55
CA SER A 33 -15.34 0.20 10.35
C SER A 33 -15.33 -1.28 10.74
N PHE A 34 -15.05 -2.17 9.79
CA PHE A 34 -15.04 -3.62 9.97
C PHE A 34 -13.77 -4.29 9.38
N PRO A 35 -12.64 -4.29 10.10
CA PRO A 35 -11.41 -4.87 9.59
C PRO A 35 -11.47 -6.38 9.68
N TYR A 36 -11.57 -7.04 8.53
CA TYR A 36 -11.56 -8.49 8.40
C TYR A 36 -10.22 -9.11 8.85
N ASP A 37 -9.10 -8.42 8.58
CA ASP A 37 -7.78 -8.83 9.02
C ASP A 37 -6.85 -7.62 9.22
N LYS A 38 -5.68 -7.88 9.83
CA LYS A 38 -4.70 -6.84 10.20
C LYS A 38 -3.94 -6.27 9.00
N GLU A 39 -3.76 -7.06 7.93
CA GLU A 39 -3.08 -6.61 6.71
C GLU A 39 -3.98 -5.62 5.96
N LEU A 40 -5.25 -5.97 5.76
CA LEU A 40 -6.22 -5.12 5.09
C LEU A 40 -6.46 -3.81 5.85
N LEU A 41 -6.42 -3.83 7.20
CA LEU A 41 -6.45 -2.61 8.00
C LEU A 41 -5.21 -1.73 7.79
N LEU A 42 -4.02 -2.32 7.66
CA LEU A 42 -2.78 -1.60 7.35
C LEU A 42 -2.85 -0.97 5.95
N GLN A 43 -3.39 -1.71 4.97
CA GLN A 43 -3.63 -1.25 3.62
C GLN A 43 -4.64 -0.09 3.58
N ALA A 44 -5.72 -0.17 4.36
CA ALA A 44 -6.68 0.93 4.52
C ALA A 44 -6.04 2.20 5.10
N TYR A 45 -5.19 2.04 6.13
CA TYR A 45 -4.43 3.16 6.69
C TYR A 45 -3.53 3.79 5.63
N LEU A 46 -2.81 2.97 4.86
CA LEU A 46 -1.94 3.46 3.79
C LEU A 46 -2.73 4.26 2.75
N PHE A 47 -3.80 3.67 2.21
CA PHE A 47 -4.60 4.29 1.16
C PHE A 47 -5.19 5.64 1.60
N LEU A 48 -5.86 5.66 2.76
CA LEU A 48 -6.55 6.85 3.27
C LEU A 48 -5.58 7.96 3.73
N ASN A 49 -4.30 7.64 3.94
CA ASN A 49 -3.26 8.59 4.33
C ASN A 49 -2.15 8.71 3.28
N ILE A 50 -2.39 8.27 2.03
CA ILE A 50 -1.33 8.09 1.03
C ILE A 50 -0.55 9.38 0.78
N LYS A 51 -1.21 10.54 0.73
CA LYS A 51 -0.56 11.84 0.50
C LYS A 51 0.35 12.28 1.64
N GLN A 52 0.09 11.84 2.86
CA GLN A 52 0.95 12.15 4.00
C GLN A 52 2.18 11.23 4.02
N ILE A 53 2.01 9.97 3.60
CA ILE A 53 3.05 8.93 3.67
C ILE A 53 3.96 8.98 2.43
N PHE A 54 3.36 9.12 1.25
CA PHE A 54 3.99 9.20 -0.08
C PHE A 54 3.39 10.39 -0.87
N PRO A 55 3.89 11.62 -0.65
CA PRO A 55 3.30 12.84 -1.21
C PRO A 55 3.23 12.88 -2.75
N LEU A 56 4.13 12.17 -3.42
CA LEU A 56 4.19 12.12 -4.89
C LEU A 56 3.16 11.18 -5.51
N CYS A 57 2.51 10.29 -4.75
CA CYS A 57 1.47 9.42 -5.30
C CYS A 57 0.30 10.25 -5.84
N SER A 58 -0.04 10.13 -7.12
CA SER A 58 -1.12 10.90 -7.76
C SER A 58 -2.39 10.07 -7.98
N GLU A 59 -2.27 8.85 -8.50
CA GLU A 59 -3.40 7.98 -8.87
C GLU A 59 -3.09 6.53 -8.48
N LEU A 60 -4.01 5.86 -7.78
CA LEU A 60 -3.92 4.41 -7.56
C LEU A 60 -4.27 3.68 -8.86
N LEU A 61 -3.35 2.90 -9.40
CA LEU A 61 -3.54 2.14 -10.62
C LEU A 61 -4.06 0.73 -10.34
N LEU A 62 -3.47 0.03 -9.37
CA LEU A 62 -3.83 -1.34 -8.99
C LEU A 62 -3.83 -1.51 -7.47
N PHE A 63 -4.78 -2.29 -6.97
CA PHE A 63 -4.83 -2.76 -5.59
C PHE A 63 -5.14 -4.26 -5.54
N GLU A 64 -4.33 -5.05 -4.83
CA GLU A 64 -4.49 -6.51 -4.65
C GLU A 64 -4.67 -7.28 -5.98
N LYS A 65 -3.96 -6.83 -7.02
CA LYS A 65 -4.04 -7.38 -8.38
C LYS A 65 -2.68 -7.81 -8.88
N SER A 66 -2.70 -8.85 -9.72
CA SER A 66 -1.55 -9.15 -10.55
C SER A 66 -1.36 -8.00 -11.55
N PRO A 67 -0.15 -7.45 -11.68
CA PRO A 67 0.16 -6.45 -12.69
C PRO A 67 0.13 -7.04 -14.11
N ILE A 68 0.07 -8.37 -14.23
CA ILE A 68 0.11 -9.11 -15.48
C ILE A 68 -0.96 -10.22 -15.41
N ALA A 69 -2.10 -10.02 -16.08
CA ALA A 69 -3.28 -10.89 -15.95
C ALA A 69 -3.03 -12.37 -16.27
N ASP A 70 -2.15 -12.67 -17.24
CA ASP A 70 -1.92 -14.04 -17.71
C ASP A 70 -0.86 -14.80 -16.90
N TYR A 71 -0.25 -14.14 -15.90
CA TYR A 71 0.87 -14.67 -15.12
C TYR A 71 0.63 -14.50 -13.62
N THR A 72 -0.35 -15.26 -13.11
CA THR A 72 -0.73 -15.23 -11.68
C THR A 72 0.33 -15.80 -10.73
N ASP A 73 1.26 -16.60 -11.27
CA ASP A 73 2.45 -17.09 -10.58
C ASP A 73 3.44 -15.97 -10.25
N LEU A 74 3.33 -14.81 -10.92
CA LEU A 74 4.16 -13.64 -10.67
C LEU A 74 3.76 -12.85 -9.42
N GLY A 75 2.69 -13.26 -8.73
CA GLY A 75 2.24 -12.65 -7.49
C GLY A 75 1.39 -11.41 -7.72
N LYS A 76 0.69 -11.00 -6.66
CA LYS A 76 -0.10 -9.77 -6.64
C LYS A 76 0.75 -8.65 -6.07
N CYS A 77 0.47 -7.44 -6.53
CA CYS A 77 0.93 -6.23 -5.87
C CYS A 77 -0.14 -5.79 -4.87
N ASP A 78 0.30 -5.34 -3.70
CA ASP A 78 -0.61 -4.72 -2.74
C ASP A 78 -1.11 -3.39 -3.31
N PHE A 79 -0.20 -2.46 -3.67
CA PHE A 79 -0.55 -1.21 -4.34
C PHE A 79 0.42 -0.86 -5.47
N VAL A 80 -0.13 -0.29 -6.54
CA VAL A 80 0.65 0.34 -7.62
C VAL A 80 0.10 1.73 -7.86
N TYR A 81 0.94 2.75 -7.71
CA TYR A 81 0.58 4.15 -7.92
C TYR A 81 1.30 4.74 -9.12
N LEU A 82 0.62 5.62 -9.85
CA LEU A 82 1.26 6.63 -10.68
C LEU A 82 1.72 7.78 -9.77
N THR A 83 2.93 8.27 -9.97
CA THR A 83 3.45 9.46 -9.28
C THR A 83 3.18 10.72 -10.10
N SER A 84 3.19 11.89 -9.44
CA SER A 84 3.12 13.19 -10.10
C SER A 84 4.30 13.47 -11.03
N LEU A 85 5.37 12.67 -10.96
CA LEU A 85 6.53 12.72 -11.86
C LEU A 85 6.39 11.77 -13.06
N GLY A 86 5.27 11.05 -13.19
CA GLY A 86 5.04 10.09 -14.27
C GLY A 86 5.79 8.78 -14.10
N GLN A 87 6.19 8.42 -12.87
CA GLN A 87 6.81 7.14 -12.54
C GLN A 87 5.79 6.19 -11.91
N ILE A 88 6.11 4.90 -11.89
CA ILE A 88 5.31 3.89 -11.21
C ILE A 88 5.93 3.59 -9.85
N LEU A 89 5.13 3.72 -8.79
CA LEU A 89 5.52 3.32 -7.45
C LEU A 89 4.81 2.02 -7.07
N ILE A 90 5.58 0.95 -6.85
CA ILE A 90 5.11 -0.35 -6.39
C ILE A 90 5.27 -0.37 -4.86
N ILE A 91 4.17 -0.58 -4.13
CA ILE A 91 4.20 -0.64 -2.67
C ILE A 91 3.75 -2.03 -2.22
N GLU A 92 4.61 -2.70 -1.45
CA GLU A 92 4.25 -3.91 -0.72
C GLU A 92 4.03 -3.57 0.76
N THR A 93 2.97 -4.14 1.32
CA THR A 93 2.61 -3.94 2.72
C THR A 93 2.88 -5.19 3.54
N LYS A 94 3.20 -5.00 4.82
CA LYS A 94 3.32 -6.12 5.75
C LYS A 94 3.00 -5.73 7.18
N PHE A 95 1.97 -6.34 7.74
CA PHE A 95 1.71 -6.34 9.16
C PHE A 95 2.72 -7.26 9.85
N ILE A 96 3.53 -6.66 10.71
CA ILE A 96 4.54 -7.34 11.50
C ILE A 96 4.20 -7.10 12.96
N ASP A 97 3.81 -8.17 13.65
CA ASP A 97 3.46 -8.14 15.07
C ASP A 97 4.74 -7.94 15.91
N THR A 98 4.97 -6.70 16.33
CA THR A 98 6.11 -6.29 17.14
C THR A 98 5.87 -6.47 18.64
N GLU A 99 4.61 -6.66 19.05
CA GLU A 99 4.22 -6.90 20.45
C GLU A 99 4.47 -8.38 20.85
N ALA A 100 4.36 -9.31 19.91
CA ALA A 100 4.64 -10.73 20.17
C ALA A 100 6.13 -10.96 20.54
N THR A 101 6.41 -11.63 21.67
CA THR A 101 7.78 -11.84 22.17
C THR A 101 8.24 -13.29 22.07
N GLY A 102 9.54 -13.53 22.27
CA GLY A 102 10.16 -14.86 22.21
C GLY A 102 10.95 -15.14 20.93
N ALA A 103 11.76 -16.20 20.95
CA ALA A 103 12.71 -16.52 19.88
C ALA A 103 12.01 -16.86 18.54
N THR A 104 10.92 -17.62 18.59
CA THR A 104 10.10 -17.97 17.42
C THR A 104 9.53 -16.72 16.77
N GLU A 105 8.98 -15.80 17.57
CA GLU A 105 8.39 -14.55 17.10
C GLU A 105 9.45 -13.63 16.47
N ARG A 106 10.63 -13.56 17.08
CA ARG A 106 11.77 -12.84 16.50
C ARG A 106 12.17 -13.40 15.13
N LYS A 107 12.24 -14.73 14.99
CA LYS A 107 12.54 -15.40 13.71
C LYS A 107 11.45 -15.14 12.67
N ARG A 108 10.18 -15.19 13.08
CA ARG A 108 9.01 -14.89 12.24
C ARG A 108 9.04 -13.45 11.73
N ARG A 109 9.29 -12.46 12.60
CA ARG A 109 9.46 -11.06 12.20
C ARG A 109 10.59 -10.87 11.20
N ASN A 110 11.76 -11.43 11.46
CA ASN A 110 12.89 -11.35 10.53
C ASN A 110 12.55 -11.96 9.17
N LYS A 111 11.83 -13.08 9.14
CA LYS A 111 11.34 -13.68 7.89
C LYS A 111 10.37 -12.73 7.17
N HIS A 112 9.39 -12.14 7.88
CA HIS A 112 8.44 -11.20 7.27
C HIS A 112 9.13 -9.96 6.71
N ARG A 113 10.10 -9.40 7.46
CA ARG A 113 10.94 -8.28 7.00
C ARG A 113 11.66 -8.63 5.71
N ASN A 114 12.37 -9.76 5.64
CA ASN A 114 13.06 -10.16 4.41
C ASN A 114 12.09 -10.35 3.25
N LYS A 115 11.00 -11.09 3.51
CA LYS A 115 10.05 -11.48 2.48
C LYS A 115 9.42 -10.28 1.77
N VAL A 116 9.04 -9.22 2.51
CA VAL A 116 8.40 -8.05 1.88
C VAL A 116 9.37 -7.29 0.95
N PHE A 117 10.66 -7.23 1.28
CA PHE A 117 11.67 -6.66 0.36
C PHE A 117 11.91 -7.56 -0.86
N GLU A 118 12.02 -8.87 -0.65
CA GLU A 118 12.17 -9.83 -1.75
C GLU A 118 10.99 -9.73 -2.73
N GLN A 119 9.76 -9.61 -2.21
CA GLN A 119 8.54 -9.41 -3.00
C GLN A 119 8.62 -8.14 -3.85
N VAL A 120 8.86 -6.97 -3.24
CA VAL A 120 8.83 -5.70 -3.99
C VAL A 120 9.96 -5.61 -5.03
N ILE A 121 11.15 -6.12 -4.72
CA ILE A 121 12.29 -6.14 -5.66
C ILE A 121 11.99 -7.07 -6.84
N THR A 122 11.44 -8.26 -6.55
CA THR A 122 11.06 -9.22 -7.59
C THR A 122 9.98 -8.65 -8.50
N LEU A 123 8.98 -7.96 -7.93
CA LEU A 123 7.94 -7.28 -8.69
C LEU A 123 8.52 -6.20 -9.60
N LYS A 124 9.44 -5.36 -9.10
CA LYS A 124 10.09 -4.33 -9.94
C LYS A 124 10.81 -4.91 -11.15
N SER A 125 11.59 -5.97 -10.97
CA SER A 125 12.25 -6.63 -12.10
C SER A 125 11.23 -7.16 -13.11
N ARG A 126 10.17 -7.81 -12.64
CA ARG A 126 9.10 -8.35 -13.51
C ARG A 126 8.35 -7.26 -14.27
N PHE A 127 8.07 -6.12 -13.62
CA PHE A 127 7.46 -4.98 -14.29
C PHE A 127 8.34 -4.46 -15.40
N SER A 128 9.64 -4.32 -15.13
CA SER A 128 10.59 -3.82 -16.11
C SER A 128 10.69 -4.75 -17.31
N GLU A 129 10.79 -6.06 -17.07
CA GLU A 129 10.88 -7.07 -18.12
C GLU A 129 9.61 -7.16 -18.96
N TYR A 130 8.43 -7.23 -18.33
CA TYR A 130 7.18 -7.46 -19.05
C TYR A 130 6.66 -6.22 -19.77
N TRP A 131 6.67 -5.07 -19.09
CA TRP A 131 6.14 -3.82 -19.64
C TRP A 131 7.20 -3.01 -20.39
N ASN A 132 8.45 -3.49 -20.43
CA ASN A 132 9.59 -2.78 -20.99
C ASN A 132 9.79 -1.37 -20.40
N ILE A 133 9.37 -1.18 -19.14
CA ILE A 133 9.54 0.08 -18.41
C ILE A 133 10.94 0.10 -17.82
N LYS A 134 11.65 1.22 -17.97
CA LYS A 134 13.00 1.35 -17.42
C LYS A 134 13.01 1.33 -15.90
N LEU A 135 14.04 0.73 -15.29
CA LEU A 135 14.14 0.58 -13.83
C LEU A 135 14.16 1.93 -13.09
N GLU A 136 14.58 3.02 -13.73
CA GLU A 136 14.57 4.38 -13.18
C GLU A 136 13.16 5.00 -13.15
N GLN A 137 12.23 4.46 -13.93
CA GLN A 137 10.82 4.84 -13.95
C GLN A 137 9.98 3.98 -12.98
N LEU A 138 10.61 3.00 -12.32
CA LEU A 138 10.00 2.12 -11.33
C LEU A 138 10.58 2.41 -9.94
N GLU A 139 9.75 2.88 -9.03
CA GLU A 139 10.09 3.03 -7.62
C GLU A 139 9.48 1.89 -6.81
N CYS A 140 10.16 1.51 -5.73
CA CYS A 140 9.68 0.51 -4.79
C CYS A 140 9.50 1.13 -3.42
N ALA A 141 8.43 0.76 -2.75
CA ALA A 141 8.28 1.03 -1.34
C ALA A 141 7.78 -0.18 -0.55
N VAL A 142 8.14 -0.18 0.72
CA VAL A 142 7.64 -1.11 1.73
C VAL A 142 6.97 -0.31 2.82
N PHE A 143 5.74 -0.69 3.17
CA PHE A 143 4.98 -0.09 4.26
C PHE A 143 4.58 -1.12 5.31
N THR A 144 5.06 -0.98 6.55
CA THR A 144 4.84 -1.99 7.60
C THR A 144 4.44 -1.40 8.94
N THR A 145 4.12 -2.28 9.89
CA THR A 145 3.95 -1.88 11.30
C THR A 145 5.25 -1.86 12.12
N ASP A 146 6.39 -2.16 11.50
CA ASP A 146 7.65 -2.39 12.17
C ASP A 146 8.73 -1.41 11.69
N PRO A 147 9.18 -0.45 12.53
CA PRO A 147 10.16 0.53 12.12
C PRO A 147 11.55 -0.05 11.83
N GLU A 148 11.87 -1.28 12.25
CA GLU A 148 13.16 -1.91 11.96
C GLU A 148 13.37 -2.19 10.46
N VAL A 149 12.33 -2.07 9.62
CA VAL A 149 12.49 -2.15 8.16
C VAL A 149 13.28 -0.98 7.57
N ALA A 150 13.33 0.17 8.26
CA ALA A 150 13.95 1.39 7.74
C ALA A 150 15.44 1.23 7.41
N TRP A 151 16.19 0.57 8.30
CA TRP A 151 17.61 0.28 8.08
C TRP A 151 17.83 -0.55 6.81
N ARG A 152 16.93 -1.49 6.51
CA ARG A 152 17.09 -2.45 5.41
C ARG A 152 16.88 -1.82 4.04
N GLY A 153 16.01 -0.81 3.94
CA GLY A 153 15.73 -0.11 2.68
C GLY A 153 16.93 0.65 2.10
N ASN A 154 17.79 1.19 2.97
CA ASN A 154 18.96 1.98 2.56
C ASN A 154 19.96 1.19 1.69
N GLY A 155 19.98 -0.14 1.79
CA GLY A 155 20.90 -0.98 1.02
C GLY A 155 20.40 -1.40 -0.37
N VAL A 156 19.11 -1.20 -0.68
CA VAL A 156 18.46 -1.83 -1.86
C VAL A 156 17.60 -0.88 -2.69
N ASN A 157 17.72 0.44 -2.49
CA ASN A 157 16.95 1.46 -3.21
C ASN A 157 15.42 1.24 -3.15
N VAL A 158 14.93 0.92 -1.94
CA VAL A 158 13.50 0.76 -1.62
C VAL A 158 13.15 1.78 -0.56
N VAL A 159 12.13 2.61 -0.83
CA VAL A 159 11.61 3.57 0.13
C VAL A 159 10.89 2.81 1.25
N THR A 160 11.21 3.13 2.50
CA THR A 160 10.60 2.44 3.65
C THR A 160 9.80 3.43 4.48
N LYS A 161 8.58 3.02 4.83
CA LYS A 161 7.68 3.77 5.71
C LYS A 161 7.05 2.80 6.69
N SER A 162 6.67 3.29 7.86
CA SER A 162 5.99 2.46 8.85
C SER A 162 4.99 3.24 9.69
N VAL A 163 4.06 2.51 10.30
CA VAL A 163 3.12 3.01 11.31
C VAL A 163 3.12 2.07 12.50
N SER A 164 3.38 2.56 13.71
CA SER A 164 3.30 1.70 14.91
C SER A 164 1.89 1.11 15.07
N MET A 165 1.79 -0.09 15.64
CA MET A 165 0.50 -0.74 15.93
C MET A 165 -0.42 0.15 16.78
N ASP A 166 0.12 0.90 17.75
CA ASP A 166 -0.67 1.81 18.58
C ASP A 166 -1.23 3.01 17.81
N LYS A 167 -0.41 3.63 16.95
CA LYS A 167 -0.89 4.68 16.04
C LYS A 167 -1.98 4.17 15.08
N LEU A 168 -1.85 2.94 14.58
CA LEU A 168 -2.86 2.32 13.72
C LEU A 168 -4.19 2.08 14.49
N LYS A 169 -4.11 1.55 15.72
CA LYS A 169 -5.28 1.36 16.61
C LYS A 169 -5.94 2.70 16.93
N TYR A 170 -5.16 3.71 17.32
CA TYR A 170 -5.65 5.04 17.65
C TYR A 170 -6.32 5.69 16.45
N TRP A 171 -5.68 5.66 15.28
CA TRP A 171 -6.26 6.19 14.04
C TRP A 171 -7.63 5.57 13.74
N ARG A 172 -7.75 4.24 13.83
CA ARG A 172 -9.01 3.54 13.57
C ARG A 172 -10.14 3.98 14.51
N ILE A 173 -9.86 4.11 15.81
CA ILE A 173 -10.87 4.53 16.80
C ILE A 173 -11.36 5.94 16.48
N ASN A 174 -10.46 6.86 16.18
CA ASN A 174 -10.83 8.25 15.89
C ASN A 174 -11.53 8.42 14.55
N PHE A 175 -11.21 7.59 13.56
CA PHE A 175 -11.91 7.57 12.27
C PHE A 175 -13.42 7.28 12.45
N GLN A 176 -13.75 6.33 13.32
CA GLN A 176 -15.14 5.98 13.63
C GLN A 176 -15.88 7.10 14.39
N LEU A 177 -15.18 7.82 15.28
CA LEU A 177 -15.77 8.96 15.99
C LEU A 177 -16.13 10.10 15.02
N THR A 178 -15.24 10.42 14.07
CA THR A 178 -15.52 11.45 13.07
C THR A 178 -16.70 11.10 12.14
N GLU A 179 -16.90 9.82 11.82
CA GLU A 179 -18.09 9.40 11.06
C GLU A 179 -19.38 9.45 11.89
N LEU A 180 -19.32 9.09 13.18
CA LEU A 180 -20.47 9.16 14.09
C LEU A 180 -20.90 10.62 14.34
N GLU A 181 -19.96 11.53 14.48
CA GLU A 181 -20.21 12.97 14.63
C GLU A 181 -20.71 13.62 13.33
N ALA A 182 -20.47 13.02 12.17
CA ALA A 182 -21.04 13.45 10.89
C ALA A 182 -22.52 13.05 10.73
N LEU A 183 -23.08 12.20 11.61
CA LEU A 183 -24.48 11.80 11.54
C LEU A 183 -25.42 12.93 12.01
N PRO A 184 -26.55 13.20 11.30
CA PRO A 184 -27.45 14.31 11.60
C PRO A 184 -28.02 14.32 13.02
N GLN A 185 -28.11 13.16 13.66
CA GLN A 185 -28.65 12.99 15.01
C GLN A 185 -27.74 13.54 16.13
N TYR A 186 -26.45 13.76 15.85
CA TYR A 186 -25.48 14.33 16.80
C TYR A 186 -25.17 15.81 16.52
N ASN A 187 -25.68 16.39 15.43
CA ASN A 187 -25.49 17.79 15.04
C ASN A 187 -26.72 18.68 15.26
N LYS A 188 -27.61 18.32 16.21
CA LYS A 188 -28.67 19.25 16.61
C LYS A 188 -28.10 20.28 17.59
N PRO A 189 -28.16 21.59 17.30
CA PRO A 189 -27.87 22.59 18.31
C PRO A 189 -28.87 22.42 19.46
N LEU A 190 -28.36 22.46 20.69
CA LEU A 190 -29.21 22.55 21.88
C LEU A 190 -30.04 23.84 21.73
N ALA A 191 -31.37 23.66 21.64
CA ALA A 191 -32.34 24.73 21.65
C ALA A 191 -32.48 25.34 23.04
#